data_AF-A0A383DXI4-F1
#
_entry.id   AF-A0A383DXI4-F1
#
_cell.length_a   1.000
_cell.length_b   1.000
_cell.length_c   1.000
_cell.angle_alpha   90.00
_cell.angle_beta   90.00
_cell.angle_gamma   90.00
#
_symmetry.space_group_name_H-M   'P 1'
#
loop_
_entity.id
_entity.type
_entity.pdbx_description
1 polymer ?
#
loop_
_entity_poly.entity_id
_entity_poly.type
_entity_poly.pdbx_seq_one_letter_code
_entity_poly.pdbx_strand_id
1 'polypeptide(L)'
;VNRDTLLHFLRENQGSEVTLKEAGGALCLTGRLTDFSELDLCGRMLVESELSMEAQGLKATLTLHDELLGVQVSGEGNAGPAGFMIVREVPYQRLEIKG
;
A
#
# COMPACT_ATOMS: atom_id res chain seq x y z
N VAL A 1 -10.28 -6.81 7.53
CA VAL A 1 -10.58 -6.56 6.10
C VAL A 1 -10.28 -7.84 5.29
N ASN A 2 -10.74 -8.00 4.05
CA ASN A 2 -10.29 -9.06 3.13
C ASN A 2 -9.75 -8.45 1.82
N ARG A 3 -9.14 -9.27 0.95
CA ARG A 3 -8.53 -8.80 -0.31
C ARG A 3 -9.49 -7.97 -1.15
N ASP A 4 -10.69 -8.48 -1.41
CA ASP A 4 -11.67 -7.81 -2.29
C ASP A 4 -12.22 -6.52 -1.68
N THR A 5 -12.39 -6.48 -0.36
CA THR A 5 -12.79 -5.27 0.36
C THR A 5 -11.71 -4.20 0.27
N LEU A 6 -10.44 -4.58 0.42
CA LEU A 6 -9.32 -3.65 0.25
C LEU A 6 -9.23 -3.17 -1.20
N LEU A 7 -9.36 -4.09 -2.16
CA LEU A 7 -9.33 -3.77 -3.58
C LEU A 7 -10.41 -2.73 -3.94
N HIS A 8 -11.64 -2.96 -3.50
CA HIS A 8 -12.75 -2.03 -3.70
C HIS A 8 -12.46 -0.67 -3.07
N PHE A 9 -12.00 -0.67 -1.81
CA PHE A 9 -11.63 0.55 -1.11
C PHE A 9 -10.56 1.37 -1.85
N LEU A 10 -9.49 0.72 -2.32
CA LEU A 10 -8.42 1.39 -3.05
C LEU A 10 -8.93 1.99 -4.37
N ARG A 11 -9.76 1.26 -5.11
CA ARG A 11 -10.37 1.76 -6.35
C ARG A 11 -11.26 2.98 -6.10
N GLU A 12 -12.10 2.95 -5.08
CA GLU A 12 -13.03 4.05 -4.76
C GLU A 12 -12.33 5.30 -4.23
N ASN A 13 -11.18 5.14 -3.58
CA ASN A 13 -10.47 6.23 -2.92
C ASN A 13 -9.23 6.71 -3.71
N GLN A 14 -9.15 6.40 -5.01
CA GLN A 14 -8.11 6.95 -5.87
C GLN A 14 -8.08 8.49 -5.82
N GLY A 15 -6.87 9.05 -5.70
CA GLY A 15 -6.65 10.48 -5.55
C GLY A 15 -6.98 11.04 -4.17
N SER A 16 -7.57 10.25 -3.26
CA SER A 16 -7.96 10.69 -1.91
C SER A 16 -6.88 10.36 -0.88
N GLU A 17 -6.90 11.06 0.25
CA GLU A 17 -6.07 10.72 1.40
C GLU A 17 -6.70 9.54 2.14
N VAL A 18 -5.93 8.49 2.39
CA VAL A 18 -6.38 7.29 3.08
C VAL A 18 -5.41 6.92 4.19
N THR A 19 -5.90 6.19 5.17
CA THR A 19 -5.08 5.59 6.22
C THR A 19 -5.22 4.07 6.22
N LEU A 20 -4.09 3.38 6.19
CA LEU A 20 -3.96 1.94 6.33
C LEU A 20 -3.22 1.63 7.64
N LYS A 21 -3.84 0.83 8.49
CA LYS A 21 -3.29 0.51 9.82
C LYS A 21 -3.38 -0.98 10.12
N GLU A 22 -2.36 -1.52 10.76
CA GLU A 22 -2.39 -2.87 11.30
C GLU A 22 -2.92 -2.87 12.75
N ALA A 23 -3.98 -3.63 13.00
CA ALA A 23 -4.55 -3.89 14.31
C ALA A 23 -3.51 -4.54 15.24
N GLY A 24 -3.29 -3.89 16.39
CA GLY A 24 -2.29 -4.29 17.40
C GLY A 24 -0.84 -4.17 16.92
N GLY A 25 -0.57 -3.44 15.83
CA GLY A 25 0.68 -3.53 15.08
C GLY A 25 1.52 -2.26 14.99
N ALA A 26 2.60 -2.38 14.21
CA ALA A 26 3.63 -1.36 14.00
C ALA A 26 3.56 -0.75 12.57
N LEU A 27 2.46 -0.94 11.85
CA LEU A 27 2.19 -0.29 10.56
C LEU A 27 1.03 0.70 10.71
N CYS A 28 1.29 1.96 10.40
CA CYS A 28 0.30 3.01 10.23
C CYS A 28 0.79 3.92 9.10
N LEU A 29 0.13 3.87 7.96
CA LEU A 29 0.45 4.67 6.78
C LEU A 29 -0.72 5.58 6.47
N THR A 30 -0.46 6.88 6.38
CA THR A 30 -1.44 7.89 5.96
C THR A 30 -0.83 8.66 4.80
N GLY A 31 -1.52 8.66 3.66
CA GLY A 31 -1.05 9.34 2.46
C GLY A 31 -2.11 9.39 1.37
N ARG A 32 -1.78 10.02 0.25
CA ARG A 32 -2.67 10.11 -0.90
C ARG A 32 -2.50 8.88 -1.78
N LEU A 33 -3.60 8.27 -2.19
CA LEU A 33 -3.56 7.18 -3.16
C LEU A 33 -3.31 7.77 -4.56
N THR A 34 -2.15 7.50 -5.16
CA THR A 34 -1.70 8.16 -6.40
C THR A 34 -1.72 7.26 -7.61
N ASP A 35 -1.59 5.96 -7.44
CA ASP A 35 -1.59 5.00 -8.54
C ASP A 35 -2.27 3.69 -8.15
N PHE A 36 -2.80 3.00 -9.15
CA PHE A 36 -3.50 1.75 -9.02
C PHE A 36 -3.46 1.00 -10.35
N SER A 37 -2.91 -0.20 -10.33
CA SER A 37 -2.78 -1.05 -11.50
C SER A 37 -3.14 -2.49 -11.19
N GLU A 38 -3.71 -3.17 -12.18
CA GLU A 38 -4.04 -4.59 -12.14
C GLU A 38 -3.32 -5.27 -13.28
N LEU A 39 -2.56 -6.31 -12.95
CA LEU A 39 -1.75 -7.06 -13.88
C LEU A 39 -2.13 -8.54 -13.79
N ASP A 40 -2.66 -9.08 -14.88
CA ASP A 40 -2.87 -10.52 -15.01
C ASP A 40 -1.54 -11.20 -15.37
N LEU A 41 -0.97 -11.92 -14.39
CA LEU A 41 0.23 -12.72 -14.54
C LEU A 41 -0.15 -14.20 -14.67
N CYS A 42 -0.42 -14.63 -15.90
CA CYS A 42 -0.72 -16.03 -16.23
C CYS A 42 -1.90 -16.61 -15.43
N GLY A 43 -2.98 -15.84 -15.28
CA GLY A 43 -4.19 -16.23 -14.54
C GLY A 43 -4.15 -15.88 -13.06
N ARG A 44 -3.12 -15.15 -12.61
CA ARG A 44 -3.02 -14.61 -11.25
C ARG A 44 -3.08 -13.10 -11.31
N MET A 45 -4.16 -12.52 -10.78
CA MET A 45 -4.34 -11.08 -10.74
C MET A 45 -3.47 -10.47 -9.65
N LEU A 46 -2.36 -9.83 -10.05
CA LEU A 46 -1.58 -8.97 -9.18
C LEU A 46 -2.22 -7.58 -9.17
N VAL A 47 -2.41 -7.01 -8.00
CA VAL A 47 -2.86 -5.63 -7.87
C VAL A 47 -1.80 -4.85 -7.12
N GLU A 48 -1.39 -3.74 -7.72
CA GLU A 48 -0.44 -2.81 -7.13
C GLU A 48 -1.10 -1.44 -6.98
N SER A 49 -0.82 -0.78 -5.86
CA SER A 49 -1.29 0.57 -5.63
C SER A 49 -0.24 1.37 -4.89
N GLU A 50 -0.26 2.69 -5.06
CA GLU A 50 0.75 3.57 -4.50
C GLU A 50 0.12 4.59 -3.56
N LEU A 51 0.75 4.73 -2.39
CA LEU A 51 0.42 5.71 -1.38
C LEU A 51 1.57 6.72 -1.30
N SER A 52 1.33 7.94 -1.71
CA SER A 52 2.28 9.04 -1.62
C SER A 52 2.16 9.76 -0.28
N MET A 53 3.29 9.93 0.40
CA MET A 53 3.44 10.68 1.65
C MET A 53 4.38 11.86 1.40
N GLU A 54 4.01 12.74 0.47
CA GLU A 54 4.86 13.81 -0.08
C GLU A 54 5.54 14.66 1.00
N ALA A 55 4.82 15.01 2.07
CA ALA A 55 5.34 15.81 3.18
C ALA A 55 6.55 15.15 3.90
N GLN A 56 6.69 13.84 3.79
CA GLN A 56 7.77 13.04 4.38
C GLN A 56 8.79 12.60 3.32
N GLY A 57 8.57 12.92 2.04
CA GLY A 57 9.38 12.42 0.92
C GLY A 57 9.34 10.90 0.81
N LEU A 58 8.23 10.27 1.21
CA LEU A 58 8.06 8.82 1.20
C LEU A 58 7.00 8.39 0.20
N LYS A 59 7.19 7.17 -0.30
CA LYS A 59 6.23 6.45 -1.13
C LYS A 59 6.07 5.04 -0.58
N ALA A 60 4.84 4.56 -0.52
CA ALA A 60 4.55 3.18 -0.20
C ALA A 60 3.89 2.48 -1.38
N THR A 61 4.47 1.38 -1.84
CA THR A 61 3.86 0.46 -2.80
C THR A 61 3.13 -0.64 -2.03
N LEU A 62 1.88 -0.87 -2.43
CA LEU A 62 0.96 -1.82 -1.85
C LEU A 62 0.72 -2.93 -2.86
N THR A 63 1.07 -4.17 -2.53
CA THR A 63 0.89 -5.33 -3.41
C THR A 63 -0.11 -6.28 -2.77
N LEU A 64 -1.25 -6.49 -3.43
CA LEU A 64 -2.29 -7.37 -2.92
C LEU A 64 -2.04 -8.80 -3.38
N HIS A 65 -1.64 -9.66 -2.44
CA HIS A 65 -1.56 -11.11 -2.63
C HIS A 65 -2.85 -11.80 -2.16
N ASP A 66 -2.90 -13.13 -2.22
CA ASP A 66 -4.13 -13.87 -1.91
C ASP A 66 -4.61 -13.66 -0.46
N GLU A 67 -3.71 -13.78 0.52
CA GLU A 67 -4.06 -13.73 1.95
C GLU A 67 -3.45 -12.53 2.71
N LEU A 68 -2.54 -11.81 2.08
CA LEU A 68 -1.73 -10.76 2.71
C LEU A 68 -1.53 -9.56 1.81
N LEU A 69 -1.36 -8.40 2.44
CA LEU A 69 -0.92 -7.17 1.82
C LEU A 69 0.60 -7.05 1.97
N GLY A 70 1.31 -7.03 0.85
CA GLY A 70 2.70 -6.58 0.80
C GLY A 70 2.74 -5.05 0.84
N VAL A 71 3.61 -4.50 1.68
CA VAL A 71 3.83 -3.06 1.83
C VAL A 71 5.32 -2.80 1.72
N GLN A 72 5.71 -2.00 0.74
CA GLN A 72 7.08 -1.55 0.55
C GLN A 72 7.13 -0.03 0.69
N VAL A 73 7.83 0.48 1.70
CA VAL A 73 8.05 1.91 1.89
C VAL A 73 9.45 2.28 1.44
N SER A 74 9.56 3.29 0.59
CA SER A 74 10.81 3.84 0.10
C SER A 74 10.84 5.36 0.24
N GLY A 75 12.01 5.93 0.54
CA GLY A 75 12.22 7.38 0.50
C GLY A 75 12.65 7.86 -0.89
N GLU A 76 12.02 8.92 -1.39
CA GLU A 76 12.46 9.65 -2.58
C GLU A 76 13.64 10.57 -2.22
N GLY A 77 14.82 9.96 -2.09
CA GLY A 77 16.07 10.70 -1.98
C GLY A 77 16.59 11.09 -3.35
N ASN A 78 16.38 12.35 -3.76
CA ASN A 78 17.21 12.95 -4.82
C ASN A 78 18.68 12.95 -4.35
N ALA A 79 19.50 12.14 -5.02
CA ALA A 79 20.96 12.05 -4.94
C ALA A 79 21.60 11.32 -3.72
N GLY A 80 21.79 10.00 -3.82
CA GLY A 80 22.76 9.25 -3.01
C GLY A 80 22.48 7.75 -2.92
N PRO A 81 23.50 6.86 -2.82
CA PRO A 81 23.29 5.42 -2.83
C PRO A 81 22.84 4.92 -1.46
N ALA A 82 21.52 4.91 -1.27
CA ALA A 82 20.71 3.91 -0.56
C ALA A 82 19.40 4.60 -0.17
N GLY A 83 18.44 4.66 -1.10
CA GLY A 83 17.04 4.79 -0.69
C GLY A 83 16.77 3.64 0.28
N PHE A 84 16.35 3.95 1.52
CA PHE A 84 15.99 2.89 2.43
C PHE A 84 14.71 2.23 1.92
N MET A 85 14.61 0.93 2.13
CA MET A 85 13.45 0.14 1.76
C MET A 85 13.01 -0.65 2.99
N ILE A 86 11.76 -0.45 3.40
CA ILE A 86 11.13 -1.22 4.47
C ILE A 86 10.03 -2.05 3.83
N VAL A 87 10.16 -3.37 3.92
CA VAL A 87 9.16 -4.32 3.41
C VAL A 87 8.44 -4.94 4.58
N ARG A 88 7.12 -5.09 4.45
CA ARG A 88 6.29 -5.74 5.44
C ARG A 88 5.10 -6.44 4.79
N GLU A 89 4.76 -7.58 5.36
CA GLU A 89 3.53 -8.31 5.02
C GLU A 89 2.51 -8.12 6.15
N VAL A 90 1.27 -7.81 5.78
CA VAL A 90 0.16 -7.62 6.72
C VAL A 90 -1.00 -8.53 6.34
N PRO A 91 -1.38 -9.49 7.20
CA PRO A 91 -2.58 -10.30 6.97
C PRO A 91 -3.82 -9.41 6.91
N TYR A 92 -4.69 -9.61 5.92
CA TYR A 92 -5.87 -8.74 5.74
C TYR A 92 -6.80 -8.68 6.96
N GLN A 93 -6.87 -9.79 7.70
CA GLN A 93 -7.68 -9.89 8.92
C GLN A 93 -7.24 -8.89 9.99
N ARG A 94 -5.97 -8.45 9.96
CA ARG A 94 -5.40 -7.46 10.86
C ARG A 94 -5.41 -6.05 10.29
N LEU A 95 -5.87 -5.86 9.05
CA LEU A 95 -5.88 -4.55 8.41
C LEU A 95 -7.15 -3.77 8.78
N GLU A 96 -6.94 -2.52 9.18
CA GLU A 96 -7.93 -1.46 9.38
C GLU A 96 -7.72 -0.40 8.28
N ILE A 97 -8.81 0.02 7.63
CA ILE A 97 -8.81 1.01 6.55
C ILE A 97 -9.71 2.19 6.90
N LYS A 98 -9.29 3.40 6.52
CA LYS A 98 -10.06 4.64 6.71
C LYS A 98 -9.85 5.57 5.51
N GLY A 99 -10.95 6.03 4.91
CA GLY A 99 -10.99 7.07 3.87
C GLY A 99 -11.69 8.32 4.37
#